data_AF-A0A1W4XQU3-F1
#
_entry.id   AF-A0A1W4XQU3-F1
#
_cell.length_a   1.000
_cell.length_b   1.000
_cell.length_c   1.000
_cell.angle_alpha   90.00
_cell.angle_beta   90.00
_cell.angle_gamma   90.00
#
_symmetry.space_group_name_H-M   'P 1'
#
loop_
_entity.id
_entity.type
_entity.pdbx_description
1 polymer ?
#
loop_
_entity_poly.entity_id
_entity_poly.type
_entity_poly.pdbx_seq_one_letter_code
_entity_poly.pdbx_strand_id
1 'polypeptide(L)'
;MEKIDQMEFNVYQPSPLNEKVLKDKRKKLRDTLERVLNMYYRDDPDKWADLKKKQNDYEHKRIQLVAFYESVKSAQQVSVDEIPLPQMPEQTASNITSQIPLPTERKPEHTIYSIATALKLQALVSL
;
A
#
# COMPACT_ATOMS: atom_id res chain seq x y z
N MET A 1 24.45 5.79 -3.65
CA MET A 1 23.32 6.73 -3.57
C MET A 1 22.12 6.12 -2.83
N GLU A 2 21.85 4.82 -2.98
CA GLU A 2 20.75 4.08 -2.29
C GLU A 2 20.53 4.42 -0.81
N LYS A 3 21.59 4.47 0.00
CA LYS A 3 21.46 4.79 1.44
C LYS A 3 20.89 6.19 1.71
N ILE A 4 21.15 7.18 0.85
CA ILE A 4 20.58 8.53 0.97
C ILE A 4 19.08 8.47 0.68
N ASP A 5 18.69 7.76 -0.37
CA ASP A 5 17.28 7.63 -0.76
C ASP A 5 16.48 6.87 0.31
N GLN A 6 17.05 5.82 0.90
CA GLN A 6 16.44 5.10 2.03
C GLN A 6 16.24 5.98 3.27
N MET A 7 17.13 6.95 3.50
CA MET A 7 16.99 7.90 4.61
C MET A 7 15.99 9.01 4.31
N GLU A 8 15.78 9.38 3.05
CA GLU A 8 14.83 10.42 2.63
C GLU A 8 13.40 9.88 2.56
N PHE A 9 13.23 8.71 1.96
CA PHE A 9 11.94 8.08 1.67
C PHE A 9 11.55 7.02 2.71
N ASN A 10 11.96 7.22 3.96
CA ASN A 10 11.55 6.34 5.06
C ASN A 10 10.16 6.74 5.57
N VAL A 11 9.23 5.80 5.51
CA VAL A 11 7.85 5.99 5.96
C VAL A 11 7.72 5.91 7.48
N TYR A 12 8.60 5.14 8.15
CA TYR A 12 8.51 4.85 9.58
C TYR A 12 9.21 5.90 10.44
N GLN A 13 10.26 6.53 9.91
CA GLN A 13 11.06 7.50 10.66
C GLN A 13 11.39 8.72 9.82
N PRO A 14 11.30 9.94 10.39
CA PRO A 14 11.73 11.14 9.70
C PRO A 14 13.23 11.10 9.43
N SER A 15 13.65 11.75 8.34
CA SER A 15 15.07 11.78 7.99
C SER A 15 15.88 12.50 9.08
N PRO A 16 17.00 11.92 9.55
CA PRO A 16 17.86 12.56 10.53
C PRO A 16 18.69 13.71 9.93
N LEU A 17 18.63 13.90 8.61
CA LEU A 17 19.37 14.92 7.87
C LEU A 17 18.40 15.89 7.18
N ASN A 18 18.83 17.15 7.05
CA ASN A 18 18.10 18.18 6.31
C ASN A 18 18.02 17.83 4.81
N GLU A 19 16.87 18.09 4.18
CA GLU A 19 16.61 17.92 2.75
C GLU A 19 17.69 18.55 1.86
N LYS A 20 18.17 19.75 2.21
CA LYS A 20 19.27 20.41 1.47
C LYS A 20 20.54 19.56 1.47
N VAL A 21 20.88 18.95 2.61
CA VAL A 21 22.07 18.12 2.77
C VAL A 21 21.93 16.81 1.98
N LEU A 22 20.74 16.21 1.95
CA LEU A 22 20.45 15.00 1.17
C LEU A 22 20.57 15.27 -0.33
N LYS A 23 19.99 16.38 -0.81
CA LYS A 23 20.11 16.83 -2.20
C LYS A 23 21.56 17.09 -2.60
N ASP A 24 22.33 17.81 -1.78
CA ASP A 24 23.73 18.13 -2.05
C ASP A 24 24.61 16.85 -2.07
N LYS A 25 24.41 15.92 -1.12
CA LYS A 25 25.11 14.63 -1.10
C LYS A 25 24.75 13.77 -2.32
N ARG A 26 23.47 13.71 -2.71
CA ARG A 26 23.00 12.97 -3.89
C ARG A 26 23.65 13.54 -5.16
N LYS A 27 23.68 14.87 -5.31
CA LYS A 27 24.34 15.55 -6.42
C LYS A 27 25.82 15.19 -6.49
N LYS A 28 26.56 15.33 -5.37
CA LYS A 28 27.99 15.03 -5.34
C LYS A 28 28.31 13.57 -5.72
N LEU A 29 27.51 12.61 -5.28
CA LEU A 29 27.66 11.20 -5.67
C LEU A 29 27.36 10.98 -7.15
N ARG A 30 26.34 11.65 -7.70
CA ARG A 30 26.00 11.58 -9.12
C ARG A 30 27.13 12.15 -9.99
N ASP A 31 27.64 13.32 -9.64
CA ASP A 31 28.75 13.98 -10.35
C ASP A 31 30.03 13.12 -10.31
N THR A 32 30.27 12.45 -9.18
CA THR A 32 31.41 11.53 -9.05
C THR A 32 31.24 10.32 -9.97
N LEU A 33 30.04 9.72 -9.99
CA LEU A 33 29.74 8.58 -10.87
C LEU A 33 29.86 8.97 -12.35
N GLU A 34 29.39 10.15 -12.74
CA GLU A 34 29.49 10.67 -14.10
C GLU A 34 30.96 10.80 -14.54
N ARG A 35 31.81 11.40 -13.70
CA ARG A 35 33.25 11.49 -13.99
C ARG A 35 33.88 10.10 -14.15
N VAL A 36 33.53 9.15 -13.29
CA VAL A 36 34.05 7.76 -13.35
C VAL A 36 33.58 7.05 -14.63
N LEU A 37 32.30 7.21 -15.01
CA LEU A 37 31.77 6.67 -16.27
C LEU A 37 32.52 7.26 -17.46
N ASN A 38 32.76 8.57 -17.50
CA ASN A 38 33.49 9.19 -18.61
C ASN A 38 34.94 8.68 -18.73
N MET A 39 35.59 8.37 -17.61
CA MET A 39 36.93 7.78 -17.60
C MET A 39 36.93 6.38 -18.25
N TYR A 40 36.00 5.50 -17.83
CA TYR A 40 35.94 4.13 -18.36
C TYR A 40 35.38 4.05 -19.79
N TYR A 41 34.66 5.06 -20.27
CA TYR A 41 34.09 5.05 -21.62
C TYR A 41 35.15 4.85 -22.72
N ARG A 42 36.37 5.37 -22.52
CA ARG A 42 37.49 5.22 -23.47
C ARG A 42 38.45 4.10 -23.08
N ASP A 43 38.65 3.90 -21.78
CA ASP A 43 39.70 3.01 -21.27
C ASP A 43 39.24 1.54 -21.19
N ASP A 44 37.99 1.30 -20.80
CA ASP A 44 37.44 -0.05 -20.59
C ASP A 44 35.89 -0.05 -20.80
N PRO A 45 35.42 -0.36 -22.01
CA PRO A 45 34.00 -0.32 -22.36
C PRO A 45 33.17 -1.37 -21.61
N ASP A 46 33.75 -2.50 -21.22
CA ASP A 46 33.05 -3.56 -20.47
C ASP A 46 32.73 -3.08 -19.06
N LYS A 47 33.73 -2.48 -18.40
CA LYS A 47 33.54 -1.88 -17.07
C LYS A 47 32.58 -0.68 -17.11
N TRP A 48 32.62 0.11 -18.17
CA TRP A 48 31.64 1.16 -18.40
C TRP A 48 30.21 0.59 -18.48
N ALA A 49 30.00 -0.48 -19.25
CA ALA A 49 28.70 -1.11 -19.40
C ALA A 49 28.16 -1.65 -18.07
N ASP A 50 29.01 -2.28 -17.26
CA ASP A 50 28.68 -2.76 -15.92
C ASP A 50 28.27 -1.63 -14.97
N LEU A 51 29.03 -0.53 -14.97
CA LEU A 51 28.70 0.65 -14.16
C LEU A 51 27.39 1.29 -14.63
N LYS A 52 27.15 1.32 -15.94
CA LYS A 52 25.91 1.85 -16.52
C LYS A 52 24.71 1.00 -16.15
N LYS A 53 24.85 -0.33 -16.17
CA LYS A 53 23.82 -1.26 -15.71
C LYS A 53 23.48 -1.02 -14.23
N LYS A 54 24.49 -0.96 -13.36
CA LYS A 54 24.29 -0.65 -11.93
C LYS A 54 23.64 0.71 -11.71
N GLN A 55 23.98 1.71 -12.52
CA GLN A 55 23.33 3.02 -12.49
C GLN A 55 21.84 2.91 -12.81
N ASN A 56 21.49 2.18 -13.88
CA ASN A 56 20.09 1.98 -14.27
C ASN A 56 19.30 1.20 -13.21
N ASP A 57 19.89 0.13 -12.64
CA ASP A 57 19.25 -0.66 -11.59
C ASP A 57 18.95 0.21 -10.36
N TYR A 58 19.90 1.07 -9.98
CA TYR A 58 19.71 2.05 -8.91
C TYR A 58 18.56 3.02 -9.22
N GLU A 59 18.48 3.57 -10.44
CA GLU A 59 17.40 4.48 -10.82
C GLU A 59 16.03 3.80 -10.77
N HIS A 60 15.91 2.55 -11.24
CA HIS A 60 14.68 1.78 -11.12
C HIS A 60 14.26 1.58 -9.67
N LYS A 61 15.19 1.18 -8.80
CA LYS A 61 14.91 1.03 -7.36
C LYS A 61 14.49 2.35 -6.73
N ARG A 62 15.12 3.48 -7.09
CA ARG A 62 14.74 4.79 -6.56
C ARG A 62 13.30 5.13 -6.93
N ILE A 63 12.92 4.94 -8.20
CA ILE A 63 11.55 5.24 -8.66
C ILE A 63 10.53 4.44 -7.85
N GLN A 64 10.76 3.15 -7.62
CA GLN A 64 9.89 2.31 -6.81
C GLN A 64 9.80 2.80 -5.36
N LEU A 65 10.93 3.19 -4.77
CA LEU A 65 10.99 3.69 -3.40
C LEU A 65 10.21 5.00 -3.23
N VAL A 66 10.35 5.94 -4.17
CA VAL A 66 9.62 7.21 -4.17
C VAL A 66 8.13 6.96 -4.33
N ALA A 67 7.72 6.13 -5.30
CA ALA A 67 6.32 5.82 -5.53
C ALA A 67 5.65 5.17 -4.30
N PHE A 68 6.37 4.26 -3.62
CA PHE A 68 5.90 3.66 -2.38
C PHE A 68 5.74 4.69 -1.27
N TYR A 69 6.74 5.55 -1.07
CA TYR A 69 6.70 6.61 -0.06
C TYR A 69 5.55 7.58 -0.29
N GLU A 70 5.36 8.04 -1.52
CA GLU A 70 4.25 8.93 -1.89
C GLU A 70 2.89 8.25 -1.70
N SER A 71 2.76 6.98 -2.09
CA SER A 71 1.53 6.21 -1.90
C SER A 71 1.14 6.08 -0.44
N VAL A 72 2.10 5.75 0.43
CA VAL A 72 1.83 5.63 1.87
C VAL A 72 1.54 6.98 2.51
N LYS A 73 2.28 8.04 2.13
CA LYS A 73 2.00 9.40 2.60
C LYS A 73 0.61 9.88 2.19
N SER A 74 0.22 9.63 0.95
CA SER A 74 -1.12 9.94 0.43
C SER A 74 -2.19 9.20 1.23
N ALA A 75 -2.06 7.88 1.41
CA ALA A 75 -3.01 7.09 2.18
C ALA A 75 -3.10 7.50 3.66
N GLN A 76 -2.00 7.94 4.28
CA GLN A 76 -1.99 8.45 5.65
C GLN A 76 -2.65 9.83 5.79
N GLN A 77 -2.67 10.62 4.71
CA GLN A 77 -3.23 11.98 4.73
C GLN A 77 -4.75 11.99 4.50
N VAL A 78 -5.32 10.98 3.85
CA VAL A 78 -6.77 10.89 3.63
C VAL A 78 -7.48 10.70 4.98
N SER A 79 -8.21 11.73 5.42
CA SER A 79 -9.11 11.65 6.58
C SER A 79 -10.41 10.92 6.22
N VAL A 80 -10.89 10.05 7.11
CA VAL A 80 -12.12 9.24 6.91
C VAL A 80 -13.34 10.12 6.58
N ASP A 81 -13.39 11.34 7.10
CA ASP A 81 -14.48 12.30 6.86
C ASP A 81 -14.55 12.85 5.43
N GLU A 82 -13.50 12.68 4.62
CA GLU A 82 -13.47 13.08 3.20
C GLU A 82 -13.90 11.96 2.25
N ILE A 83 -14.17 10.76 2.75
CA ILE A 83 -14.68 9.67 1.92
C ILE A 83 -16.16 9.97 1.64
N PRO A 84 -16.54 10.28 0.38
CA PRO A 84 -17.94 10.55 0.08
C PRO A 84 -18.78 9.33 0.41
N LEU A 85 -19.88 9.56 1.14
CA LEU A 85 -20.90 8.53 1.33
C LEU A 85 -21.42 8.08 -0.04
N PRO A 86 -21.65 6.78 -0.27
CA PRO A 86 -22.24 6.30 -1.50
C PRO A 86 -23.59 7.01 -1.70
N GLN A 87 -23.71 7.75 -2.81
CA GLN A 87 -25.00 8.32 -3.20
C GLN A 87 -25.95 7.15 -3.45
N MET A 88 -27.00 7.04 -2.64
CA MET A 88 -28.08 6.09 -2.91
C MET A 88 -28.57 6.39 -4.33
N PRO A 89 -28.65 5.38 -5.22
CA PRO A 89 -29.27 5.58 -6.52
C PRO A 89 -30.64 6.20 -6.30
N GLU A 90 -30.89 7.38 -6.87
CA GLU A 90 -32.24 7.93 -6.91
C GLU A 90 -33.15 6.84 -7.45
N GLN A 91 -34.13 6.50 -6.63
CA GLN A 91 -35.08 5.44 -6.90
C GLN A 91 -35.87 5.78 -8.16
N THR A 92 -35.42 5.30 -9.31
CA THR A 92 -36.30 4.95 -10.44
C THR A 92 -36.99 3.59 -10.16
N ALA A 93 -37.26 3.30 -8.88
CA ALA A 93 -37.87 2.07 -8.41
C ALA A 93 -39.39 2.18 -8.26
N SER A 94 -40.03 3.18 -8.89
CA SER A 94 -41.49 3.33 -8.81
C SER A 94 -42.27 2.31 -9.65
N ASN A 95 -41.64 1.58 -10.59
CA ASN A 95 -42.37 0.76 -11.55
C ASN A 95 -41.88 -0.68 -11.80
N ILE A 96 -40.83 -1.17 -11.10
CA ILE A 96 -40.30 -2.53 -11.38
C ILE A 96 -40.56 -3.52 -10.23
N THR A 97 -40.90 -3.04 -9.04
CA THR A 97 -41.03 -3.89 -7.84
C THR A 97 -42.35 -4.66 -7.74
N SER A 98 -43.33 -4.38 -8.62
CA SER A 98 -44.67 -5.01 -8.54
C SER A 98 -44.78 -6.40 -9.17
N GLN A 99 -43.69 -7.01 -9.65
CA GLN A 99 -43.73 -8.32 -10.34
C GLN A 99 -42.79 -9.39 -9.80
N ILE A 100 -42.11 -9.18 -8.68
CA ILE A 100 -41.29 -10.24 -8.08
C ILE A 100 -42.21 -11.09 -7.17
N PRO A 101 -42.49 -12.37 -7.49
CA PRO A 101 -43.24 -13.23 -6.61
C PRO A 101 -42.46 -13.40 -5.31
N LEU A 102 -43.10 -13.03 -4.19
CA LEU A 102 -42.50 -13.14 -2.87
C LEU A 102 -42.27 -14.63 -2.55
N PRO A 103 -41.03 -15.08 -2.26
CA PRO A 103 -40.80 -16.46 -1.84
C PRO A 103 -41.48 -16.69 -0.50
N THR A 104 -42.33 -17.72 -0.42
CA THR A 104 -42.98 -18.19 0.81
C THR A 104 -41.98 -18.24 1.96
N GLU A 105 -42.26 -17.45 2.98
CA GLU A 105 -41.54 -17.38 4.24
C GLU A 105 -41.59 -18.76 4.93
N ARG A 106 -40.49 -19.53 4.84
CA ARG A 106 -40.23 -20.58 5.83
C ARG A 106 -39.32 -19.98 6.88
N LYS A 107 -39.91 -19.51 7.99
CA LYS A 107 -39.19 -19.19 9.23
C LYS A 107 -38.23 -20.33 9.57
N PRO A 108 -36.91 -20.11 9.67
CA PRO A 108 -36.08 -20.94 10.51
C PRO A 108 -36.31 -20.48 11.95
N GLU A 109 -37.08 -21.26 12.71
CA GLU A 109 -37.23 -21.12 14.17
C GLU A 109 -35.87 -21.43 14.82
N HIS A 110 -34.97 -20.45 14.86
CA HIS A 110 -33.77 -20.53 15.69
C HIS A 110 -34.18 -20.29 17.14
N THR A 111 -34.59 -21.36 17.82
CA THR A 111 -34.79 -21.35 19.27
C THR A 111 -33.42 -21.17 19.92
N ILE A 112 -33.13 -19.95 20.39
CA ILE A 112 -31.94 -19.67 21.19
C ILE A 112 -32.18 -20.26 22.58
N TYR A 113 -31.54 -21.38 22.89
CA TYR A 113 -31.60 -21.99 24.22
C TYR A 113 -30.74 -21.18 25.20
N SER A 114 -31.30 -20.88 26.37
CA SER A 114 -30.53 -20.34 27.50
C SER A 114 -29.44 -21.32 27.92
N ILE A 115 -28.31 -20.78 28.38
CA ILE A 115 -27.15 -21.53 28.86
C ILE A 115 -27.55 -22.54 29.95
N ALA A 116 -28.55 -22.21 30.78
CA ALA A 116 -29.08 -23.11 31.81
C ALA A 116 -29.72 -24.38 31.21
N THR A 117 -30.38 -24.26 30.06
CA THR A 117 -31.00 -25.39 29.35
C THR A 117 -29.94 -26.26 28.67
N ALA A 118 -28.89 -25.65 28.11
CA ALA A 118 -27.78 -26.37 27.50
C ALA A 118 -27.02 -27.24 28.52
N LEU A 119 -26.74 -26.69 29.72
CA LEU A 119 -26.10 -27.43 30.80
C LEU A 119 -26.95 -28.61 31.30
N LYS A 120 -28.27 -28.46 31.36
CA LYS A 120 -29.17 -29.52 31.81
C LYS A 120 -29.28 -30.67 30.81
N LEU A 121 -29.20 -30.37 29.51
CA LEU A 121 -29.13 -31.39 28.46
C LEU A 121 -27.80 -32.14 28.47
N GLN A 122 -26.68 -31.45 28.72
CA GLN A 122 -25.37 -32.09 28.77
C GLN A 122 -25.25 -33.10 29.93
N ALA A 123 -25.91 -32.81 31.06
CA ALA A 123 -25.96 -33.72 32.21
C ALA A 123 -26.82 -34.98 31.95
N LEU A 124 -27.82 -34.91 31.08
CA LEU A 124 -28.67 -36.06 30.74
C LEU A 124 -28.04 -37.02 29.72
N VAL A 125 -27.06 -36.56 28.94
CA VAL A 125 -26.35 -37.38 27.94
C VAL A 125 -25.19 -38.18 28.56
N SER A 126 -24.86 -37.92 29.84
CA SER A 126 -23.77 -38.62 30.56
C SER A 126 -24.26 -39.75 31.48
N LEU A 127 -25.41 -40.36 31.19
CA LEU A 127 -25.88 -41.61 31.83
C LEU A 127 -25.87 -42.77 30.84
#